data_AF-A0A389LYU1-F1
#
_entry.id   AF-A0A389LYU1-F1
#
_cell.length_a   1.000
_cell.length_b   1.000
_cell.length_c   1.000
_cell.angle_alpha   90.00
_cell.angle_beta   90.00
_cell.angle_gamma   90.00
#
_symmetry.space_group_name_H-M   'P 1'
#
loop_
_entity.id
_entity.type
_entity.pdbx_description
1 polymer ?
#
loop_
_entity_poly.entity_id
_entity_poly.type
_entity_poly.pdbx_seq_one_letter_code
_entity_poly.pdbx_strand_id
1 'polypeptide(L)'
;MIKIKGKILVKKLLFLGCYLFSVACSAQNEDLGAQSIHRFDKSLYHYIQEKNDDASFQDPFLAIYGDNILNLGKPDSLGFKERLKTYFSEPTLLQLYKDEQEKFADIAYIQEELLGAFAILMKEFPQIQQPKFYMHVSGLNQSVVVSEDVLSISADKYMGADYPLYQSFFHDYQRKLMKPENIVPDYILGFMMANFPFKGREDVLLDRMIYEGKLRYILSRVIPQREVWDYVSYDKEEYLWCSNKQSQLWKTIVGSKHLNTPNYLLTSQYLKQAPYTSFLSTESPGRVGIWFAYQIVMSYMKQHPQTSLLQLMQLEDYPQFLKDAKYKP
;
A
#
# COMPACT_ATOMS: atom_id res chain seq x y z
N MET A 1 73.40 -14.72 40.69
CA MET A 1 72.46 -15.87 40.75
C MET A 1 71.12 -15.39 40.21
N ILE A 2 70.83 -15.56 38.92
CA ILE A 2 70.18 -16.74 38.30
C ILE A 2 68.74 -16.96 38.80
N LYS A 3 67.77 -16.67 37.90
CA LYS A 3 66.45 -17.27 37.58
C LYS A 3 65.72 -18.05 38.71
N ILE A 4 64.39 -17.96 38.88
CA ILE A 4 63.38 -18.43 37.91
C ILE A 4 62.02 -17.73 38.16
N LYS A 5 61.37 -17.36 37.05
CA LYS A 5 59.99 -16.86 36.93
C LYS A 5 58.96 -17.99 37.12
N GLY A 6 57.92 -17.76 37.91
CA GLY A 6 56.68 -18.54 37.92
C GLY A 6 55.61 -17.86 37.07
N LYS A 7 55.24 -18.47 35.94
CA LYS A 7 54.11 -18.10 35.08
C LYS A 7 52.85 -18.84 35.56
N ILE A 8 51.73 -18.13 35.67
CA ILE A 8 50.37 -18.69 35.55
C ILE A 8 49.62 -17.75 34.59
N LEU A 9 49.86 -17.86 33.28
CA LEU A 9 49.05 -18.57 32.29
C LEU A 9 47.57 -18.15 32.25
N VAL A 10 47.34 -17.00 31.60
CA VAL A 10 46.09 -16.66 30.92
C VAL A 10 45.85 -17.70 29.82
N LYS A 11 44.83 -18.54 29.96
CA LYS A 11 44.33 -19.39 28.86
C LYS A 11 43.05 -18.78 28.30
N LYS A 12 43.19 -18.16 27.12
CA LYS A 12 42.12 -18.10 26.13
C LYS A 12 41.82 -19.53 25.69
N LEU A 13 40.56 -19.95 25.72
CA LEU A 13 40.06 -20.99 24.84
C LEU A 13 38.76 -20.49 24.21
N LEU A 14 38.83 -20.27 22.91
CA LEU A 14 37.68 -20.18 22.03
C LEU A 14 36.99 -21.55 21.94
N PHE A 15 35.73 -21.46 21.50
CA PHE A 15 34.93 -22.42 20.74
C PHE A 15 33.84 -23.21 21.47
N LEU A 16 32.65 -22.99 20.90
CA LEU A 16 31.60 -23.95 20.58
C LEU A 16 30.44 -24.08 21.58
N GLY A 17 29.28 -23.55 21.18
CA GLY A 17 28.01 -23.90 21.82
C GLY A 17 26.88 -22.90 21.56
N CYS A 18 26.59 -22.57 20.30
CA CYS A 18 25.31 -21.98 19.93
C CYS A 18 24.17 -22.93 20.33
N TYR A 19 23.50 -22.67 21.45
CA TYR A 19 22.19 -23.24 21.72
C TYR A 19 21.13 -22.36 21.05
N LEU A 20 21.03 -22.52 19.73
CA LEU A 20 19.81 -22.18 19.00
C LEU A 20 18.77 -23.24 19.39
N PHE A 21 17.81 -22.86 20.21
CA PHE A 21 16.55 -23.58 20.32
C PHE A 21 15.83 -23.45 18.98
N SER A 22 16.14 -24.38 18.07
CA SER A 22 15.34 -24.64 16.88
C SER A 22 14.12 -25.42 17.33
N VAL A 23 13.04 -24.70 17.65
CA VAL A 23 11.71 -25.29 17.53
C VAL A 23 11.48 -25.44 16.03
N ALA A 24 11.81 -26.62 15.53
CA ALA A 24 11.38 -27.08 14.22
C ALA A 24 9.85 -27.21 14.27
N CYS A 25 9.16 -26.11 14.00
CA CYS A 25 7.79 -26.19 13.54
C CYS A 25 7.88 -26.80 12.15
N SER A 26 7.53 -28.09 12.03
CA SER A 26 7.19 -28.68 10.75
C SER A 26 5.93 -27.97 10.26
N ALA A 27 6.11 -26.80 9.65
CA ALA A 27 5.14 -26.26 8.74
C ALA A 27 5.03 -27.30 7.63
N GLN A 28 3.92 -28.02 7.62
CA GLN A 28 3.46 -28.64 6.39
C GLN A 28 3.37 -27.49 5.39
N ASN A 29 4.35 -27.40 4.49
CA ASN A 29 4.22 -26.64 3.26
C ASN A 29 3.07 -27.32 2.51
N GLU A 30 1.84 -26.89 2.80
CA GLU A 30 0.84 -26.89 1.76
C GLU A 30 1.45 -26.10 0.60
N ASP A 31 1.56 -26.77 -0.54
CA ASP A 31 2.01 -26.21 -1.80
C ASP A 31 1.07 -25.05 -2.15
N LEU A 32 1.41 -23.85 -1.69
CA LEU A 32 0.86 -22.58 -2.17
C LEU A 32 1.32 -22.48 -3.63
N GLY A 33 0.61 -23.18 -4.51
CA GLY A 33 0.98 -23.37 -5.91
C GLY A 33 1.38 -22.03 -6.52
N ALA A 34 2.65 -21.94 -6.94
CA ALA A 34 3.34 -20.78 -7.51
C ALA A 34 2.44 -19.58 -7.85
N GLN A 35 2.02 -18.82 -6.85
CA GLN A 35 1.25 -17.60 -7.06
C GLN A 35 2.21 -16.51 -7.47
N SER A 36 2.22 -16.18 -8.76
CA SER A 36 2.96 -15.05 -9.31
C SER A 36 2.03 -13.89 -9.63
N ILE A 37 2.57 -12.68 -9.73
CA ILE A 37 1.83 -11.56 -10.30
C ILE A 37 1.64 -11.83 -11.79
N HIS A 38 0.39 -11.92 -12.25
CA HIS A 38 0.05 -12.10 -13.65
C HIS A 38 0.31 -10.80 -14.42
N ARG A 39 1.25 -10.84 -15.38
CA ARG A 39 1.64 -9.70 -16.21
C ARG A 39 0.69 -9.54 -17.40
N PHE A 40 -0.53 -9.09 -17.10
CA PHE A 40 -1.53 -8.78 -18.12
C PHE A 40 -1.06 -7.64 -19.03
N ASP A 41 -0.43 -6.62 -18.46
CA ASP A 41 0.30 -5.55 -19.16
C ASP A 41 1.23 -6.11 -20.27
N LYS A 42 2.11 -7.07 -19.93
CA LYS A 42 3.05 -7.63 -20.89
C LYS A 42 2.36 -8.45 -21.98
N SER A 43 1.39 -9.25 -21.58
CA SER A 43 0.63 -10.11 -22.50
C SER A 43 -0.20 -9.28 -23.48
N LEU A 44 -0.87 -8.24 -22.98
CA LEU A 44 -1.64 -7.30 -23.77
C LEU A 44 -0.72 -6.47 -24.68
N TYR A 45 0.43 -6.00 -24.19
CA TYR A 45 1.41 -5.28 -25.01
C TYR A 45 1.86 -6.10 -26.23
N HIS A 46 2.19 -7.38 -26.04
CA HIS A 46 2.51 -8.25 -27.17
C HIS A 46 1.35 -8.41 -28.15
N TYR A 47 0.12 -8.55 -27.64
CA TYR A 47 -1.07 -8.68 -28.48
C TYR A 47 -1.37 -7.43 -29.31
N ILE A 48 -1.24 -6.23 -28.74
CA ILE A 48 -1.51 -4.99 -29.49
C ILE A 48 -0.46 -4.73 -30.58
N GLN A 49 0.78 -5.21 -30.38
CA GLN A 49 1.87 -5.11 -31.37
C GLN A 49 1.78 -6.18 -32.47
N GLU A 50 0.97 -7.23 -32.26
CA GLU A 50 0.80 -8.32 -33.21
C GLU A 50 0.13 -7.82 -34.50
N LYS A 51 0.80 -8.09 -35.63
CA LYS A 51 0.32 -7.71 -36.96
C LYS A 51 -0.71 -8.71 -37.50
N ASN A 52 -0.77 -9.90 -36.91
CA ASN A 52 -1.79 -10.88 -37.25
C ASN A 52 -3.17 -10.46 -36.69
N ASP A 53 -4.06 -10.01 -37.57
CA ASP A 53 -5.42 -9.62 -37.20
C ASP A 53 -6.33 -10.80 -36.86
N ASP A 54 -5.91 -12.05 -37.09
CA ASP A 54 -6.63 -13.25 -36.65
C ASP A 54 -6.21 -13.72 -35.24
N ALA A 55 -5.18 -13.12 -34.63
CA ALA A 55 -4.76 -13.48 -33.29
C ALA A 55 -5.89 -13.20 -32.28
N SER A 56 -6.22 -14.20 -31.45
CA SER A 56 -7.13 -14.07 -30.32
C SER A 56 -6.35 -13.80 -29.03
N PHE A 57 -6.80 -12.84 -28.24
CA PHE A 57 -6.29 -12.61 -26.89
C PHE A 57 -7.30 -13.11 -25.87
N GLN A 58 -6.94 -14.17 -25.15
CA GLN A 58 -7.79 -14.75 -24.11
C GLN A 58 -7.12 -14.55 -22.76
N ASP A 59 -7.71 -13.65 -21.98
CA ASP A 59 -7.34 -13.42 -20.59
C ASP A 59 -8.64 -13.10 -19.81
N PRO A 60 -8.94 -13.79 -18.69
CA PRO A 60 -10.11 -13.50 -17.89
C PRO A 60 -10.21 -12.03 -17.46
N PHE A 61 -9.07 -11.36 -17.26
CA PHE A 61 -9.02 -9.96 -16.86
C PHE A 61 -9.39 -9.00 -17.98
N LEU A 62 -9.34 -9.42 -19.26
CA LEU A 62 -9.65 -8.56 -20.41
C LEU A 62 -11.07 -7.99 -20.35
N ALA A 63 -12.04 -8.75 -19.80
CA ALA A 63 -13.41 -8.27 -19.65
C ALA A 63 -13.53 -7.14 -18.62
N ILE A 64 -12.91 -7.30 -17.45
CA ILE A 64 -12.85 -6.27 -16.40
C ILE A 64 -12.11 -5.05 -16.95
N TYR A 65 -10.98 -5.30 -17.61
CA TYR A 65 -10.12 -4.27 -18.17
C TYR A 65 -10.81 -3.44 -19.26
N GLY A 66 -11.42 -4.09 -20.24
CA GLY A 66 -12.12 -3.44 -21.33
C GLY A 66 -13.32 -2.62 -20.87
N ASP A 67 -14.16 -3.20 -20.00
CA ASP A 67 -15.43 -2.59 -19.59
C ASP A 67 -15.23 -1.54 -18.48
N ASN A 68 -14.51 -1.90 -17.41
CA ASN A 68 -14.46 -1.10 -16.18
C ASN A 68 -13.25 -0.14 -16.11
N ILE A 69 -12.17 -0.44 -16.84
CA ILE A 69 -10.93 0.37 -16.78
C ILE A 69 -10.82 1.30 -17.97
N LEU A 70 -10.98 0.76 -19.19
CA LEU A 70 -10.85 1.54 -20.43
C LEU A 70 -12.18 2.05 -20.99
N ASN A 71 -13.32 1.53 -20.51
CA ASN A 71 -14.66 1.86 -21.02
C ASN A 71 -14.81 1.64 -22.55
N LEU A 72 -14.23 0.56 -23.05
CA LEU A 72 -14.30 0.11 -24.46
C LEU A 72 -15.40 -0.93 -24.71
N GLY A 73 -16.07 -1.37 -23.64
CA GLY A 73 -17.06 -2.44 -23.62
C GLY A 73 -16.42 -3.82 -23.42
N LYS A 74 -17.23 -4.87 -23.59
CA LYS A 74 -16.82 -6.26 -23.38
C LYS A 74 -16.06 -6.84 -24.58
N PRO A 75 -15.22 -7.88 -24.38
CA PRO A 75 -14.40 -8.46 -25.44
C PRO A 75 -15.18 -9.08 -26.61
N ASP A 76 -16.41 -9.52 -26.35
CA ASP A 76 -17.33 -10.08 -27.33
C ASP A 76 -18.13 -9.03 -28.12
N SER A 77 -18.03 -7.76 -27.73
CA SER A 77 -18.71 -6.67 -28.43
C SER A 77 -18.09 -6.38 -29.80
N LEU A 78 -18.93 -6.07 -30.79
CA LEU A 78 -18.50 -5.74 -32.14
C LEU A 78 -17.49 -4.58 -32.11
N GLY A 79 -16.35 -4.74 -32.77
CA GLY A 79 -15.32 -3.71 -32.88
C GLY A 79 -14.44 -3.52 -31.63
N PHE A 80 -14.54 -4.39 -30.62
CA PHE A 80 -13.74 -4.28 -29.39
C PHE A 80 -12.23 -4.28 -29.67
N LYS A 81 -11.77 -5.21 -30.52
CA LYS A 81 -10.35 -5.36 -30.89
C LYS A 81 -9.81 -4.09 -31.53
N GLU A 82 -10.56 -3.52 -32.47
CA GLU A 82 -10.23 -2.29 -33.17
C GLU A 82 -10.16 -1.12 -32.20
N ARG A 83 -11.17 -0.95 -31.34
CA ARG A 83 -11.16 0.10 -30.30
C ARG A 83 -9.95 -0.03 -29.37
N LEU A 84 -9.61 -1.25 -28.95
CA LEU A 84 -8.46 -1.53 -28.09
C LEU A 84 -7.13 -1.19 -28.78
N LYS A 85 -6.93 -1.64 -30.02
CA LYS A 85 -5.74 -1.30 -30.82
C LYS A 85 -5.67 0.21 -31.08
N THR A 86 -6.79 0.86 -31.40
CA THR A 86 -6.85 2.31 -31.60
C THR A 86 -6.48 3.07 -30.33
N TYR A 87 -7.01 2.66 -29.18
CA TYR A 87 -6.69 3.27 -27.89
C TYR A 87 -5.16 3.27 -27.67
N PHE A 88 -4.52 2.11 -27.83
CA PHE A 88 -3.07 1.97 -27.66
C PHE A 88 -2.20 2.45 -28.83
N SER A 89 -2.80 2.92 -29.92
CA SER A 89 -2.07 3.51 -31.05
C SER A 89 -1.72 4.99 -30.84
N GLU A 90 -2.30 5.63 -29.82
CA GLU A 90 -1.95 7.00 -29.47
C GLU A 90 -0.46 7.06 -29.05
N PRO A 91 0.37 7.93 -29.66
CA PRO A 91 1.83 7.90 -29.48
C PRO A 91 2.29 8.05 -28.03
N THR A 92 1.64 8.90 -27.24
CA THR A 92 2.01 9.16 -25.85
C THR A 92 1.75 7.95 -24.97
N LEU A 93 0.57 7.33 -25.13
CA LEU A 93 0.17 6.12 -24.42
C LEU A 93 1.00 4.91 -24.87
N LEU A 94 1.30 4.79 -26.17
CA LEU A 94 2.18 3.73 -26.66
C LEU A 94 3.59 3.85 -26.05
N GLN A 95 4.13 5.08 -25.98
CA GLN A 95 5.41 5.33 -25.33
C GLN A 95 5.35 5.03 -23.83
N LEU A 96 4.29 5.44 -23.13
CA LEU A 96 4.06 5.11 -21.73
C LEU A 96 4.07 3.59 -21.50
N TYR A 97 3.35 2.83 -22.33
CA TYR A 97 3.28 1.38 -22.22
C TYR A 97 4.66 0.76 -22.45
N LYS A 98 5.40 1.22 -23.46
CA LYS A 98 6.77 0.76 -23.71
C LYS A 98 7.69 1.04 -22.51
N ASP A 99 7.65 2.26 -21.97
CA ASP A 99 8.47 2.65 -20.82
C ASP A 99 8.12 1.80 -19.59
N GLU A 100 6.84 1.51 -19.37
CA GLU A 100 6.37 0.62 -18.28
C GLU A 100 6.94 -0.79 -18.45
N GLN A 101 6.88 -1.36 -19.67
CA GLN A 101 7.45 -2.68 -19.95
C GLN A 101 8.96 -2.74 -19.69
N GLU A 102 9.70 -1.67 -20.00
CA GLU A 102 11.13 -1.56 -19.71
C GLU A 102 11.39 -1.41 -18.21
N LYS A 103 10.64 -0.54 -17.52
CA LYS A 103 10.78 -0.26 -16.08
C LYS A 103 10.49 -1.48 -15.22
N PHE A 104 9.46 -2.25 -15.59
CA PHE A 104 9.02 -3.44 -14.88
C PHE A 104 9.37 -4.71 -15.65
N ALA A 105 10.47 -4.74 -16.40
CA ALA A 105 10.96 -5.96 -17.04
C ALA A 105 11.24 -7.07 -16.00
N ASP A 106 11.73 -6.68 -14.82
CA ASP A 106 11.89 -7.52 -13.63
C ASP A 106 11.03 -6.98 -12.48
N ILE A 107 10.19 -7.86 -11.94
CA ILE A 107 9.28 -7.57 -10.82
C ILE A 107 9.49 -8.54 -9.64
N ALA A 108 10.60 -9.29 -9.61
CA ALA A 108 10.83 -10.29 -8.58
C ALA A 108 10.75 -9.70 -7.16
N TYR A 109 11.28 -8.49 -6.97
CA TYR A 109 11.24 -7.79 -5.68
C TYR A 109 9.80 -7.40 -5.26
N ILE A 110 8.96 -6.96 -6.20
CA ILE A 110 7.54 -6.64 -5.95
C ILE A 110 6.81 -7.92 -5.57
N GLN A 111 7.04 -8.99 -6.33
CA GLN A 111 6.40 -10.27 -6.11
C GLN A 111 6.78 -10.87 -4.76
N GLU A 112 8.06 -10.89 -4.42
CA GLU A 112 8.54 -11.41 -3.12
C GLU A 112 7.92 -10.65 -1.95
N GLU A 113 7.93 -9.31 -1.99
CA GLU A 113 7.36 -8.48 -0.93
C GLU A 113 5.83 -8.64 -0.84
N LEU A 114 5.13 -8.67 -1.98
CA LEU A 114 3.67 -8.85 -2.01
C LEU A 114 3.25 -10.21 -1.45
N LEU A 115 3.87 -11.30 -1.90
CA LEU A 115 3.56 -12.64 -1.43
C LEU A 115 3.93 -12.81 0.06
N GLY A 116 5.05 -12.24 0.49
CA GLY A 116 5.42 -12.21 1.91
C GLY A 116 4.37 -11.50 2.77
N ALA A 117 3.89 -10.34 2.32
CA ALA A 117 2.85 -9.60 3.01
C ALA A 117 1.51 -10.35 3.04
N PHE A 118 1.10 -10.94 1.92
CA PHE A 118 -0.14 -11.73 1.84
C PHE A 118 -0.06 -13.02 2.66
N ALA A 119 1.10 -13.66 2.78
CA ALA A 119 1.27 -14.82 3.65
C ALA A 119 1.03 -14.49 5.13
N ILE A 120 1.36 -13.27 5.58
CA ILE A 120 1.01 -12.78 6.92
C ILE A 120 -0.48 -12.43 6.96
N LEU A 121 -0.96 -11.69 5.96
CA LEU A 121 -2.35 -11.22 5.89
C LEU A 121 -3.35 -12.38 5.94
N MET A 122 -3.13 -13.46 5.18
CA MET A 122 -4.03 -14.62 5.14
C MET A 122 -4.07 -15.39 6.47
N LYS A 123 -3.00 -15.32 7.28
CA LYS A 123 -3.01 -15.89 8.64
C LYS A 123 -3.87 -15.06 9.59
N GLU A 124 -3.81 -13.74 9.47
CA GLU A 124 -4.57 -12.80 10.29
C GLU A 124 -6.05 -12.71 9.89
N PHE A 125 -6.37 -13.05 8.64
CA PHE A 125 -7.71 -12.99 8.06
C PHE A 125 -8.11 -14.30 7.35
N PRO A 126 -8.25 -15.44 8.07
CA PRO A 126 -8.39 -16.77 7.47
C PRO A 126 -9.70 -17.00 6.70
N GLN A 127 -10.70 -16.11 6.83
CA GLN A 127 -11.96 -16.22 6.09
C GLN A 127 -11.97 -15.41 4.79
N ILE A 128 -10.91 -14.65 4.51
CA ILE A 128 -10.80 -13.88 3.28
C ILE A 128 -10.05 -14.72 2.24
N GLN A 129 -10.62 -14.84 1.05
CA GLN A 129 -9.96 -15.51 -0.06
C GLN A 129 -8.85 -14.62 -0.62
N GLN A 130 -7.66 -15.21 -0.82
CA GLN A 130 -6.58 -14.53 -1.50
C GLN A 130 -6.94 -14.30 -2.98
N PRO A 131 -6.77 -13.08 -3.51
CA PRO A 131 -7.06 -12.80 -4.91
C PRO A 131 -5.89 -13.25 -5.79
N LYS A 132 -6.16 -13.36 -7.09
CA LYS A 132 -5.11 -13.41 -8.11
C LYS A 132 -4.58 -11.99 -8.32
N PHE A 133 -3.25 -11.87 -8.36
CA PHE A 133 -2.58 -10.58 -8.55
C PHE A 133 -2.33 -10.30 -10.02
N TYR A 134 -2.61 -9.09 -10.47
CA TYR A 134 -2.47 -8.67 -11.87
C TYR A 134 -1.75 -7.33 -11.99
N MET A 135 -0.85 -7.17 -12.95
CA MET A 135 -0.35 -5.84 -13.37
C MET A 135 -0.94 -5.45 -14.71
N HIS A 136 -1.36 -4.19 -14.84
CA HIS A 136 -1.91 -3.63 -16.07
C HIS A 136 -1.41 -2.21 -16.33
N VAL A 137 -1.71 -1.68 -17.51
CA VAL A 137 -1.53 -0.26 -17.87
C VAL A 137 -2.90 0.35 -18.10
N SER A 138 -3.24 1.45 -17.43
CA SER A 138 -4.57 2.10 -17.55
C SER A 138 -4.56 3.44 -18.27
N GLY A 139 -3.38 3.92 -18.71
CA GLY A 139 -3.24 5.26 -19.27
C GLY A 139 -3.29 6.33 -18.19
N LEU A 140 -2.62 6.09 -17.05
CA LEU A 140 -2.55 6.96 -15.88
C LEU A 140 -3.88 7.18 -15.13
N ASN A 141 -4.87 6.31 -15.34
CA ASN A 141 -6.19 6.37 -14.72
C ASN A 141 -6.18 5.81 -13.28
N GLN A 142 -6.98 4.77 -13.00
CA GLN A 142 -7.14 4.18 -11.66
C GLN A 142 -5.95 3.32 -11.30
N SER A 143 -5.38 3.54 -10.10
CA SER A 143 -4.19 2.82 -9.65
C SER A 143 -4.44 1.37 -9.26
N VAL A 144 -5.56 1.07 -8.58
CA VAL A 144 -5.89 -0.27 -8.06
C VAL A 144 -7.28 -0.65 -8.51
N VAL A 145 -7.44 -1.88 -8.99
CA VAL A 145 -8.73 -2.47 -9.36
C VAL A 145 -8.94 -3.74 -8.56
N VAL A 146 -10.10 -3.84 -7.91
CA VAL A 146 -10.49 -5.02 -7.12
C VAL A 146 -11.80 -5.56 -7.68
N SER A 147 -11.85 -6.87 -7.88
CA SER A 147 -13.07 -7.63 -8.20
C SER A 147 -13.11 -8.91 -7.37
N GLU A 148 -14.07 -9.82 -7.62
CA GLU A 148 -14.30 -11.01 -6.78
C GLU A 148 -13.05 -11.84 -6.52
N ASP A 149 -12.25 -12.15 -7.54
CA ASP A 149 -11.03 -12.95 -7.42
C ASP A 149 -9.78 -12.27 -7.98
N VAL A 150 -9.86 -11.00 -8.37
CA VAL A 150 -8.74 -10.24 -8.95
C VAL A 150 -8.42 -9.01 -8.13
N LEU A 151 -7.13 -8.82 -7.89
CA LEU A 151 -6.55 -7.60 -7.38
C LEU A 151 -5.48 -7.14 -8.38
N SER A 152 -5.68 -5.99 -9.01
CA SER A 152 -4.79 -5.48 -10.04
C SER A 152 -4.24 -4.09 -9.75
N ILE A 153 -2.98 -3.86 -10.09
CA ILE A 153 -2.32 -2.55 -10.03
C ILE A 153 -2.03 -2.02 -11.44
N SER A 154 -2.23 -0.73 -11.64
CA SER A 154 -1.86 0.01 -12.84
C SER A 154 -0.40 0.43 -12.74
N ALA A 155 0.51 -0.35 -13.32
CA ALA A 155 1.96 -0.19 -13.16
C ALA A 155 2.49 1.15 -13.69
N ASP A 156 1.84 1.68 -14.73
CA ASP A 156 2.07 3.01 -15.30
C ASP A 156 1.77 4.17 -14.34
N LYS A 157 1.19 3.92 -13.15
CA LYS A 157 1.07 4.89 -12.04
C LYS A 157 2.27 4.91 -11.10
N TYR A 158 3.28 4.05 -11.33
CA TYR A 158 4.42 3.86 -10.41
C TYR A 158 5.78 3.96 -11.11
N MET A 159 5.88 4.70 -12.22
CA MET A 159 7.11 4.91 -12.99
C MET A 159 8.24 5.65 -12.25
N GLY A 160 7.93 6.31 -11.13
CA GLY A 160 8.84 7.17 -10.38
C GLY A 160 8.40 8.63 -10.44
N ALA A 161 8.64 9.39 -9.36
CA ALA A 161 8.15 10.77 -9.21
C ALA A 161 8.66 11.73 -10.32
N ASP A 162 9.83 11.43 -10.88
CA ASP A 162 10.50 12.23 -11.91
C ASP A 162 10.20 11.77 -13.34
N TYR A 163 9.33 10.77 -13.52
CA TYR A 163 8.97 10.29 -14.85
C TYR A 163 8.37 11.43 -15.69
N PRO A 164 8.96 11.79 -16.84
CA PRO A 164 8.66 13.06 -17.52
C PRO A 164 7.19 13.29 -17.83
N LEU A 165 6.48 12.25 -18.27
CA LEU A 165 5.07 12.35 -18.64
C LEU A 165 4.20 12.82 -17.46
N TYR A 166 4.55 12.46 -16.23
CA TYR A 166 3.78 12.86 -15.06
C TYR A 166 3.76 14.37 -14.84
N GLN A 167 4.78 15.11 -15.31
CA GLN A 167 4.84 16.56 -15.15
C GLN A 167 3.69 17.28 -15.87
N SER A 168 3.12 16.64 -16.91
CA SER A 168 1.99 17.18 -17.67
C SER A 168 0.63 16.94 -17.02
N PHE A 169 0.52 15.97 -16.09
CA PHE A 169 -0.77 15.52 -15.55
C PHE A 169 -0.90 15.61 -14.03
N PHE A 170 0.22 15.64 -13.29
CA PHE A 170 0.22 15.53 -11.84
C PHE A 170 1.06 16.61 -11.19
N HIS A 171 0.56 17.14 -10.07
CA HIS A 171 1.30 18.05 -9.22
C HIS A 171 2.43 17.32 -8.47
N ASP A 172 3.47 18.04 -8.07
CA ASP A 172 4.66 17.48 -7.39
C ASP A 172 4.29 16.62 -6.17
N TYR A 173 3.33 17.07 -5.35
CA TYR A 173 2.88 16.37 -4.16
C TYR A 173 2.17 15.04 -4.47
N GLN A 174 1.58 14.88 -5.65
CA GLN A 174 0.98 13.61 -6.11
C GLN A 174 2.08 12.68 -6.62
N ARG A 175 3.02 13.21 -7.42
CA ARG A 175 4.12 12.44 -8.01
C ARG A 175 5.01 11.80 -6.95
N LYS A 176 5.15 12.40 -5.76
CA LYS A 176 5.87 11.81 -4.61
C LYS A 176 5.45 10.37 -4.31
N LEU A 177 4.18 10.02 -4.54
CA LEU A 177 3.64 8.68 -4.27
C LEU A 177 3.60 7.77 -5.50
N MET A 178 3.91 8.29 -6.68
CA MET A 178 3.88 7.54 -7.94
C MET A 178 5.21 6.82 -8.20
N LYS A 179 5.67 6.03 -7.23
CA LYS A 179 6.98 5.35 -7.24
C LYS A 179 6.83 3.83 -7.01
N PRO A 180 7.74 2.99 -7.54
CA PRO A 180 7.62 1.53 -7.44
C PRO A 180 7.44 1.00 -6.02
N GLU A 181 8.03 1.68 -5.04
CA GLU A 181 7.96 1.28 -3.63
C GLU A 181 6.52 1.32 -3.08
N ASN A 182 5.60 2.05 -3.71
CA ASN A 182 4.20 2.13 -3.27
C ASN A 182 3.29 1.06 -3.90
N ILE A 183 3.78 0.23 -4.83
CA ILE A 183 2.98 -0.82 -5.47
C ILE A 183 2.41 -1.81 -4.45
N VAL A 184 3.27 -2.40 -3.60
CA VAL A 184 2.85 -3.40 -2.61
C VAL A 184 1.93 -2.81 -1.53
N PRO A 185 2.24 -1.63 -0.94
CA PRO A 185 1.29 -0.93 -0.07
C PRO A 185 -0.08 -0.71 -0.69
N ASP A 186 -0.15 -0.24 -1.93
CA ASP A 186 -1.43 0.07 -2.59
C ASP A 186 -2.22 -1.19 -2.94
N TYR A 187 -1.55 -2.30 -3.28
CA TYR A 187 -2.18 -3.61 -3.37
C TYR A 187 -2.89 -3.98 -2.06
N ILE A 188 -2.17 -3.93 -0.95
CA ILE A 188 -2.71 -4.33 0.37
C ILE A 188 -3.83 -3.38 0.79
N LEU A 189 -3.64 -2.06 0.64
CA LEU A 189 -4.66 -1.08 1.00
C LEU A 189 -5.92 -1.27 0.17
N GLY A 190 -5.81 -1.45 -1.16
CA GLY A 190 -6.97 -1.69 -2.03
C GLY A 190 -7.71 -2.98 -1.65
N PHE A 191 -6.97 -4.06 -1.39
CA PHE A 191 -7.55 -5.33 -0.93
C PHE A 191 -8.27 -5.20 0.41
N MET A 192 -7.67 -4.53 1.39
CA MET A 192 -8.27 -4.33 2.71
C MET A 192 -9.49 -3.42 2.64
N MET A 193 -9.47 -2.38 1.81
CA MET A 193 -10.63 -1.50 1.62
C MET A 193 -11.81 -2.21 0.95
N ALA A 194 -11.54 -3.13 0.02
CA ALA A 194 -12.59 -3.92 -0.63
C ALA A 194 -13.25 -4.92 0.34
N ASN A 195 -12.45 -5.59 1.18
CA ASN A 195 -12.96 -6.59 2.13
C ASN A 195 -13.54 -5.99 3.41
N PHE A 196 -13.07 -4.80 3.80
CA PHE A 196 -13.55 -4.07 4.96
C PHE A 196 -13.98 -2.67 4.52
N PRO A 197 -15.09 -2.54 3.77
CA PRO A 197 -15.57 -1.24 3.33
C PRO A 197 -15.87 -0.37 4.54
N PHE A 198 -15.60 0.91 4.37
CA PHE A 198 -15.84 1.89 5.42
C PHE A 198 -17.34 2.02 5.74
N LYS A 199 -17.69 2.07 7.04
CA LYS A 199 -19.10 2.06 7.53
C LYS A 199 -19.51 3.22 8.44
N GLY A 200 -18.60 4.12 8.83
CA GLY A 200 -18.95 5.32 9.62
C GLY A 200 -19.53 6.47 8.79
N ARG A 201 -19.32 7.72 9.21
CA ARG A 201 -19.94 8.92 8.59
C ARG A 201 -18.98 9.72 7.72
N GLU A 202 -19.25 9.80 6.40
CA GLU A 202 -18.38 10.44 5.35
C GLU A 202 -17.82 11.80 5.72
N ASP A 203 -18.62 12.57 6.42
CA ASP A 203 -18.35 13.94 6.81
C ASP A 203 -17.69 14.08 8.17
N VAL A 204 -17.49 13.00 8.93
CA VAL A 204 -16.85 13.04 10.26
C VAL A 204 -15.39 12.59 10.20
N LEU A 205 -14.51 13.52 10.56
CA LEU A 205 -13.07 13.34 10.52
C LEU A 205 -12.59 12.18 11.40
N LEU A 206 -13.10 12.04 12.62
CA LEU A 206 -12.67 10.98 13.54
C LEU A 206 -12.94 9.58 12.96
N ASP A 207 -14.13 9.37 12.41
CA ASP A 207 -14.53 8.09 11.81
C ASP A 207 -13.56 7.71 10.68
N ARG A 208 -13.26 8.67 9.78
CA ARG A 208 -12.26 8.49 8.72
C ARG A 208 -10.89 8.18 9.28
N MET A 209 -10.41 9.00 10.21
CA MET A 209 -9.07 8.88 10.75
C MET A 209 -8.89 7.49 11.38
N ILE A 210 -9.81 7.02 12.19
CA ILE A 210 -9.66 5.70 12.80
C ILE A 210 -9.65 4.60 11.73
N TYR A 211 -10.56 4.64 10.74
CA TYR A 211 -10.54 3.66 9.66
C TYR A 211 -9.22 3.67 8.88
N GLU A 212 -8.79 4.85 8.42
CA GLU A 212 -7.54 5.00 7.70
C GLU A 212 -6.36 4.51 8.56
N GLY A 213 -6.37 4.82 9.86
CA GLY A 213 -5.33 4.40 10.81
C GLY A 213 -5.25 2.89 10.97
N LYS A 214 -6.39 2.18 10.95
CA LYS A 214 -6.42 0.72 11.01
C LYS A 214 -5.78 0.10 9.78
N LEU A 215 -6.05 0.65 8.59
CA LEU A 215 -5.41 0.20 7.36
C LEU A 215 -3.88 0.37 7.42
N ARG A 216 -3.39 1.50 7.96
CA ARG A 216 -1.93 1.75 8.08
C ARG A 216 -1.30 0.88 9.16
N TYR A 217 -2.03 0.59 10.23
CA TYR A 217 -1.60 -0.37 11.23
C TYR A 217 -1.47 -1.77 10.63
N ILE A 218 -2.45 -2.25 9.87
CA ILE A 218 -2.36 -3.54 9.17
C ILE A 218 -1.16 -3.54 8.23
N LEU A 219 -0.97 -2.49 7.43
CA LEU A 219 0.18 -2.37 6.54
C LEU A 219 1.51 -2.53 7.29
N SER A 220 1.65 -1.91 8.47
CA SER A 220 2.87 -2.05 9.30
C SER A 220 3.04 -3.41 9.96
N ARG A 221 1.97 -4.21 10.05
CA ARG A 221 2.04 -5.60 10.52
C ARG A 221 2.43 -6.57 9.43
N VAL A 222 1.97 -6.34 8.20
CA VAL A 222 2.21 -7.27 7.08
C VAL A 222 3.46 -6.92 6.27
N ILE A 223 3.99 -5.70 6.39
CA ILE A 223 5.29 -5.31 5.81
C ILE A 223 6.22 -4.71 6.88
N PRO A 224 6.59 -5.45 7.94
CA PRO A 224 7.25 -4.91 9.12
C PRO A 224 8.67 -4.37 8.88
N GLN A 225 9.29 -4.69 7.74
CA GLN A 225 10.64 -4.27 7.37
C GLN A 225 10.73 -2.83 6.87
N ARG A 226 9.59 -2.16 6.63
CA ARG A 226 9.54 -0.79 6.13
C ARG A 226 9.66 0.24 7.25
N GLU A 227 10.07 1.43 6.86
CA GLU A 227 10.21 2.55 7.78
C GLU A 227 8.84 3.12 8.15
N VAL A 228 8.74 3.72 9.33
CA VAL A 228 7.44 4.17 9.87
C VAL A 228 6.74 5.24 9.01
N TRP A 229 7.51 6.02 8.25
CA TRP A 229 6.99 7.04 7.34
C TRP A 229 6.38 6.43 6.07
N ASP A 230 6.82 5.25 5.65
CA ASP A 230 6.30 4.57 4.46
C ASP A 230 4.82 4.18 4.65
N TYR A 231 4.45 3.76 5.87
CA TYR A 231 3.08 3.34 6.17
C TYR A 231 2.07 4.47 6.00
N VAL A 232 2.47 5.71 6.25
CA VAL A 232 1.63 6.91 6.07
C VAL A 232 1.91 7.63 4.74
N SER A 233 2.79 7.07 3.91
CA SER A 233 3.29 7.61 2.65
C SER A 233 3.83 9.03 2.78
N TYR A 234 4.71 9.21 3.75
CA TYR A 234 5.50 10.42 3.97
C TYR A 234 6.96 10.19 3.62
N ASP A 235 7.67 11.27 3.30
CA ASP A 235 9.11 11.28 3.47
C ASP A 235 9.49 11.41 4.96
N LYS A 236 10.78 11.21 5.25
CA LYS A 236 11.28 11.22 6.62
C LYS A 236 11.08 12.58 7.26
N GLU A 237 11.30 13.65 6.50
CA GLU A 237 11.19 15.04 6.94
C GLU A 237 9.75 15.39 7.33
N GLU A 238 8.78 15.04 6.49
CA GLU A 238 7.34 15.22 6.74
C GLU A 238 6.92 14.48 8.02
N TYR A 239 7.34 13.23 8.18
CA TYR A 239 7.01 12.43 9.37
C TYR A 239 7.60 13.02 10.64
N LEU A 240 8.87 13.42 10.61
CA LEU A 240 9.55 14.02 11.76
C LEU A 240 8.96 15.40 12.11
N TRP A 241 8.56 16.19 11.11
CA TRP A 241 7.87 17.45 11.34
C TRP A 241 6.55 17.24 12.10
N CYS A 242 5.73 16.28 11.67
CA CYS A 242 4.49 15.95 12.37
C CYS A 242 4.75 15.45 13.80
N SER A 243 5.76 14.59 13.97
CA SER A 243 6.17 14.11 15.29
C SER A 243 6.58 15.24 16.23
N ASN A 244 7.39 16.19 15.74
CA ASN A 244 7.87 17.32 16.54
C ASN A 244 6.76 18.31 16.92
N LYS A 245 5.71 18.41 16.09
CA LYS A 245 4.57 19.32 16.29
C LYS A 245 3.33 18.63 16.85
N GLN A 246 3.41 17.34 17.17
CA GLN A 246 2.27 16.46 17.47
C GLN A 246 1.32 17.05 18.53
N SER A 247 1.85 17.43 19.71
CA SER A 247 1.01 17.95 20.80
C SER A 247 0.34 19.28 20.44
N GLN A 248 1.05 20.18 19.73
CA GLN A 248 0.50 21.45 19.27
C GLN A 248 -0.63 21.23 18.24
N LEU A 249 -0.36 20.42 17.22
CA LEU A 249 -1.34 20.10 16.17
C LEU A 249 -2.57 19.41 16.75
N TRP A 250 -2.39 18.44 17.66
CA TRP A 250 -3.50 17.75 18.31
C TRP A 250 -4.38 18.70 19.11
N LYS A 251 -3.78 19.62 19.89
CA LYS A 251 -4.52 20.66 20.61
C LYS A 251 -5.32 21.54 19.67
N THR A 252 -4.77 21.92 18.52
CA THR A 252 -5.49 22.69 17.51
C THR A 252 -6.69 21.91 16.96
N ILE A 253 -6.50 20.64 16.58
CA ILE A 253 -7.56 19.77 16.01
C ILE A 253 -8.70 19.55 17.01
N VAL A 254 -8.37 19.30 18.28
CA VAL A 254 -9.37 19.09 19.34
C VAL A 254 -10.04 20.40 19.73
N GLY A 255 -9.26 21.49 19.88
CA GLY A 255 -9.75 22.80 20.28
C GLY A 255 -10.69 23.44 19.24
N SER A 256 -10.45 23.18 17.96
CA SER A 256 -11.35 23.59 16.87
C SER A 256 -12.59 22.71 16.73
N LYS A 257 -12.70 21.64 17.52
CA LYS A 257 -13.77 20.63 17.49
C LYS A 257 -13.88 19.87 16.15
N HIS A 258 -12.86 19.94 15.29
CA HIS A 258 -12.92 19.37 13.93
C HIS A 258 -13.14 17.86 13.90
N LEU A 259 -12.70 17.11 14.92
CA LEU A 259 -12.83 15.65 14.98
C LEU A 259 -14.27 15.15 14.76
N ASN A 260 -15.24 15.85 15.36
CA ASN A 260 -16.64 15.39 15.41
C ASN A 260 -17.60 16.29 14.61
N THR A 261 -17.09 17.35 13.98
CA THR A 261 -17.90 18.26 13.18
C THR A 261 -18.22 17.61 11.83
N PRO A 262 -19.50 17.37 11.49
CA PRO A 262 -19.88 16.84 10.18
C PRO A 262 -19.61 17.90 9.10
N ASN A 263 -18.54 17.71 8.33
CA ASN A 263 -18.15 18.56 7.21
C ASN A 263 -17.24 17.78 6.25
N TYR A 264 -17.78 17.37 5.10
CA TYR A 264 -17.05 16.60 4.09
C TYR A 264 -15.79 17.32 3.56
N LEU A 265 -15.89 18.63 3.28
CA LEU A 265 -14.76 19.40 2.75
C LEU A 265 -13.61 19.49 3.77
N LEU A 266 -13.95 19.76 5.03
CA LEU A 266 -12.98 19.80 6.13
C LEU A 266 -12.32 18.43 6.33
N THR A 267 -13.13 17.37 6.43
CA THR A 267 -12.66 15.99 6.58
C THR A 267 -11.72 15.61 5.43
N SER A 268 -12.10 15.92 4.19
CA SER A 268 -11.26 15.68 3.01
C SER A 268 -9.93 16.44 3.08
N GLN A 269 -9.91 17.70 3.52
CA GLN A 269 -8.68 18.49 3.60
C GLN A 269 -7.65 17.92 4.59
N TYR A 270 -8.07 17.21 5.64
CA TYR A 270 -7.16 16.52 6.56
C TYR A 270 -6.49 15.27 5.96
N LEU A 271 -7.18 14.61 5.02
CA LEU A 271 -6.86 13.24 4.59
C LEU A 271 -6.27 13.18 3.19
N LYS A 272 -6.62 14.13 2.33
CA LYS A 272 -6.19 14.15 0.93
C LYS A 272 -4.71 14.52 0.79
N GLN A 273 -4.12 14.08 -0.31
CA GLN A 273 -2.83 14.58 -0.77
C GLN A 273 -2.95 16.08 -1.10
N ALA A 274 -1.99 16.85 -0.63
CA ALA A 274 -1.91 18.29 -0.81
C ALA A 274 -0.46 18.74 -0.56
N PRO A 275 -0.03 19.90 -1.10
CA PRO A 275 1.29 20.43 -0.77
C PRO A 275 1.42 20.76 0.72
N TYR A 276 0.31 21.17 1.36
CA TYR A 276 0.24 21.41 2.79
C TYR A 276 -1.20 21.35 3.31
N THR A 277 -1.37 21.16 4.62
CA THR A 277 -2.67 21.26 5.31
C THR A 277 -2.90 22.71 5.75
N SER A 278 -3.45 23.52 4.84
CA SER A 278 -3.47 24.99 4.89
C SER A 278 -3.99 25.62 6.18
N PHE A 279 -5.03 25.07 6.79
CA PHE A 279 -5.62 25.65 8.00
C PHE A 279 -4.85 25.31 9.29
N LEU A 280 -3.83 24.43 9.24
CA LEU A 280 -2.94 24.16 10.38
C LEU A 280 -1.66 24.98 10.30
N SER A 281 -0.98 24.91 9.16
CA SER A 281 0.25 25.66 8.86
C SER A 281 0.61 25.45 7.39
N THR A 282 1.26 26.43 6.77
CA THR A 282 1.89 26.26 5.44
C THR A 282 3.07 25.29 5.47
N GLU A 283 3.62 25.00 6.64
CA GLU A 283 4.65 23.96 6.84
C GLU A 283 4.06 22.57 7.13
N SER A 284 2.75 22.47 7.37
CA SER A 284 2.13 21.17 7.66
C SER A 284 2.05 20.34 6.39
N PRO A 285 2.57 19.11 6.34
CA PRO A 285 2.38 18.27 5.17
C PRO A 285 0.89 18.01 4.92
N GLY A 286 0.55 17.65 3.67
CA GLY A 286 -0.76 17.09 3.36
C GLY A 286 -1.00 15.78 4.12
N ARG A 287 -2.24 15.28 4.13
CA ARG A 287 -2.61 14.02 4.81
C ARG A 287 -2.29 13.95 6.32
N VAL A 288 -2.18 15.08 7.01
CA VAL A 288 -1.86 15.08 8.47
C VAL A 288 -2.86 14.26 9.30
N GLY A 289 -4.11 14.16 8.83
CA GLY A 289 -5.11 13.27 9.42
C GLY A 289 -4.73 11.79 9.34
N ILE A 290 -4.07 11.35 8.26
CA ILE A 290 -3.55 9.98 8.10
C ILE A 290 -2.40 9.70 9.07
N TRP A 291 -1.53 10.69 9.29
CA TRP A 291 -0.47 10.56 10.28
C TRP A 291 -1.04 10.39 11.69
N PHE A 292 -1.97 11.26 12.10
CA PHE A 292 -2.64 11.16 13.41
C PHE A 292 -3.46 9.87 13.55
N ALA A 293 -4.15 9.48 12.48
CA ALA A 293 -4.89 8.22 12.39
C ALA A 293 -4.02 7.02 12.77
N TYR A 294 -2.83 6.93 12.17
CA TYR A 294 -1.87 5.88 12.48
C TYR A 294 -1.43 5.93 13.95
N GLN A 295 -1.11 7.12 14.49
CA GLN A 295 -0.72 7.28 15.90
C GLN A 295 -1.82 6.87 16.89
N ILE A 296 -3.10 7.21 16.59
CA ILE A 296 -4.23 6.85 17.44
C ILE A 296 -4.39 5.34 17.50
N VAL A 297 -4.33 4.65 16.36
CA VAL A 297 -4.46 3.19 16.30
C VAL A 297 -3.26 2.48 16.94
N MET A 298 -2.04 2.98 16.72
CA MET A 298 -0.85 2.51 17.45
C MET A 298 -1.04 2.63 18.97
N SER A 299 -1.59 3.75 19.45
CA SER A 299 -1.89 3.94 20.88
C SER A 299 -2.94 2.96 21.38
N TYR A 300 -3.99 2.71 20.59
CA TYR A 300 -5.00 1.71 20.92
C TYR A 300 -4.40 0.31 21.06
N MET A 301 -3.64 -0.14 20.06
CA MET A 301 -3.07 -1.49 20.06
C MET A 301 -2.03 -1.69 21.18
N LYS A 302 -1.37 -0.61 21.63
CA LYS A 302 -0.53 -0.63 22.82
C LYS A 302 -1.31 -0.83 24.12
N GLN A 303 -2.53 -0.28 24.23
CA GLN A 303 -3.39 -0.45 25.40
C GLN A 303 -4.13 -1.79 25.40
N HIS A 304 -4.35 -2.36 24.21
CA HIS A 304 -5.12 -3.59 24.00
C HIS A 304 -4.35 -4.63 23.19
N PRO A 305 -3.19 -5.14 23.67
CA PRO A 305 -2.28 -6.00 22.91
C PRO A 305 -2.90 -7.35 22.50
N GLN A 306 -3.97 -7.76 23.15
CA GLN A 306 -4.78 -8.95 22.84
C GLN A 306 -5.76 -8.77 21.67
N THR A 307 -5.93 -7.56 21.15
CA THR A 307 -6.81 -7.32 19.99
C THR A 307 -6.17 -7.88 18.73
N SER A 308 -6.84 -8.81 18.06
CA SER A 308 -6.42 -9.31 16.74
C SER A 308 -6.67 -8.27 15.63
N LEU A 309 -6.04 -8.42 14.46
CA LEU A 309 -6.28 -7.51 13.33
C LEU A 309 -7.71 -7.57 12.80
N LEU A 310 -8.33 -8.75 12.81
CA LEU A 310 -9.74 -8.91 12.47
C LEU A 310 -10.65 -8.13 13.42
N GLN A 311 -10.45 -8.30 14.73
CA GLN A 311 -11.20 -7.54 15.74
C GLN A 311 -10.97 -6.04 15.58
N LEU A 312 -9.72 -5.62 15.33
CA LEU A 312 -9.40 -4.21 15.08
C LEU A 312 -10.25 -3.63 13.95
N MET A 313 -10.39 -4.33 12.82
CA MET A 313 -11.21 -3.88 11.69
C MET A 313 -12.70 -3.79 12.05
N GLN A 314 -13.20 -4.69 12.90
CA GLN A 314 -14.61 -4.77 13.31
C GLN A 314 -15.04 -3.71 14.35
N LEU A 315 -14.11 -2.95 14.95
CA LEU A 315 -14.44 -1.91 15.93
C LEU A 315 -15.04 -0.66 15.27
N GLU A 316 -16.37 -0.56 15.20
CA GLU A 316 -17.06 0.52 14.47
C GLU A 316 -17.48 1.71 15.37
N ASP A 317 -17.38 1.59 16.71
CA ASP A 317 -17.59 2.72 17.63
C ASP A 317 -16.35 3.62 17.70
N TYR A 318 -16.25 4.55 16.76
CA TYR A 318 -15.09 5.44 16.61
C TYR A 318 -14.87 6.39 17.82
N PRO A 319 -15.89 7.02 18.42
CA PRO A 319 -15.71 7.79 19.66
C PRO A 319 -15.18 6.94 20.82
N GLN A 320 -15.72 5.74 21.02
CA GLN A 320 -15.26 4.84 22.08
C GLN A 320 -13.84 4.34 21.80
N PHE A 321 -13.52 4.04 20.53
CA PHE A 321 -12.16 3.67 20.12
C PHE A 321 -11.13 4.73 20.49
N LEU A 322 -11.39 6.02 20.22
CA LEU A 322 -10.47 7.10 20.60
C LEU A 322 -10.28 7.20 22.12
N LYS A 323 -11.36 7.03 22.88
CA LYS A 323 -11.31 7.02 24.35
C LYS A 323 -10.45 5.86 24.86
N ASP A 324 -10.64 4.66 24.30
CA ASP A 324 -9.90 3.45 24.66
C ASP A 324 -8.45 3.46 24.21
N ALA A 325 -8.13 4.23 23.14
CA ALA A 325 -6.77 4.47 22.71
C ALA A 325 -5.95 5.27 23.73
N LYS A 326 -6.63 6.02 24.62
CA LYS A 326 -6.02 6.95 25.60
C LYS A 326 -5.00 7.90 24.96
N TYR A 327 -5.24 8.27 23.70
CA TYR A 327 -4.31 9.07 22.92
C TYR A 327 -4.24 10.51 23.46
N LYS A 328 -3.10 10.85 24.08
CA LYS A 328 -2.83 12.15 24.74
C LYS A 328 -1.38 12.57 24.49
N PRO A 329 -1.05 13.03 23.27
CA PRO A 329 0.32 13.33 22.87
C PRO A 329 0.86 14.68 23.34
#